data_AF-A0A519WZG5-F1
#
_entry.id   AF-A0A519WZG5-F1
#
_cell.length_a   1.000
_cell.length_b   1.000
_cell.length_c   1.000
_cell.angle_alpha   90.00
_cell.angle_beta   90.00
_cell.angle_gamma   90.00
#
_symmetry.space_group_name_H-M   'P 1'
#
loop_
_entity.id
_entity.type
_entity.pdbx_description
1 polymer ?
#
loop_
_entity_poly.entity_id
_entity_poly.type
_entity_poly.pdbx_seq_one_letter_code
_entity_poly.pdbx_strand_id
1 'polypeptide(L)'
;KNLKLLTDTTFLLQPFDIISVRSEQGYVVQKQVKIEGEVLYPGTYTIKSKDERISDLVNRAGGLTALAYTDGASLKRPGRLNMISQNQRDSLQIAFDKERKEEEQARIMNLQRITQAGVDTTSFSKQAQIIASDMVGIDLTNILESPGKRNDLLLEDGDVIKVPKQLQTVRVSGEVLNPNNIVYKNGKGFKNYISGAGGFTANALKGRAYVKYANGSVEGAKSFLFFNNYPKIKPGAEILVPKRAERERISAQAWIGIGTGLASLGAIIVSLLR
;
A
#
# COMPACT_ATOMS: atom_id res chain seq x y z
N LYS A 1 36.32 -1.72 36.90
CA LYS A 1 36.10 -2.91 37.76
C LYS A 1 34.97 -3.74 37.13
N ASN A 2 35.02 -5.08 37.09
CA ASN A 2 33.88 -5.88 36.62
C ASN A 2 32.92 -6.07 37.80
N LEU A 3 31.83 -5.30 37.81
CA LEU A 3 30.79 -5.37 38.83
C LEU A 3 29.80 -6.49 38.46
N LYS A 4 30.28 -7.74 38.40
CA LYS A 4 29.35 -8.88 38.43
C LYS A 4 28.57 -8.78 39.73
N LEU A 5 27.23 -8.85 39.64
CA LEU A 5 26.26 -8.67 40.73
C LEU A 5 26.68 -9.44 42.00
N LEU A 6 27.50 -8.80 42.82
CA LEU A 6 27.80 -9.21 44.19
C LEU A 6 26.69 -8.57 45.02
N THR A 7 25.79 -9.41 45.50
CA THR A 7 24.56 -9.00 46.20
C THR A 7 24.81 -8.24 47.51
N ASP A 8 26.05 -8.16 48.01
CA ASP A 8 26.35 -7.64 49.36
C ASP A 8 27.37 -6.50 49.45
N THR A 9 27.73 -5.82 48.36
CA THR A 9 28.64 -4.65 48.46
C THR A 9 28.08 -3.42 47.78
N THR A 10 27.71 -2.42 48.58
CA THR A 10 27.36 -1.07 48.11
C THR A 10 28.60 -0.41 47.54
N PHE A 11 28.67 -0.27 46.21
CA PHE A 11 29.78 0.41 45.53
C PHE A 11 29.42 1.88 45.33
N LEU A 12 30.12 2.78 46.04
CA LEU A 12 29.91 4.22 45.92
C LEU A 12 30.64 4.75 44.68
N LEU A 13 29.90 5.39 43.79
CA LEU A 13 30.43 6.04 42.59
C LEU A 13 31.06 7.39 42.94
N GLN A 14 32.16 7.73 42.28
CA GLN A 14 32.87 8.99 42.43
C GLN A 14 32.64 9.92 41.22
N PRO A 15 32.82 11.25 41.37
CA PRO A 15 32.79 12.15 40.24
C PRO A 15 33.77 11.70 39.13
N PHE A 16 33.34 11.80 37.87
CA PHE A 16 34.06 11.37 36.66
C PHE A 16 34.14 9.85 36.42
N ASP A 17 33.44 9.02 37.19
CA ASP A 17 33.29 7.59 36.88
C ASP A 17 32.44 7.35 35.61
N ILE A 18 32.84 6.37 34.79
CA ILE A 18 32.10 5.94 33.59
C ILE A 18 31.50 4.55 33.84
N ILE A 19 30.17 4.48 33.81
CA ILE A 19 29.42 3.24 33.96
C ILE A 19 29.07 2.71 32.57
N SER A 20 29.51 1.48 32.28
CA SER A 20 29.17 0.79 31.03
C SER A 20 28.49 -0.54 31.37
N VAL A 21 27.21 -0.64 31.07
CA VAL A 21 26.44 -1.89 31.15
C VAL A 21 26.64 -2.61 29.82
N ARG A 22 27.38 -3.72 29.82
CA ARG A 22 27.59 -4.56 28.64
C ARG A 22 26.54 -5.66 28.63
N SER A 23 25.73 -5.74 27.57
CA SER A 23 24.92 -6.91 27.28
C SER A 23 25.83 -8.12 27.06
N GLU A 24 25.38 -9.33 27.41
CA GLU A 24 26.14 -10.55 27.11
C GLU A 24 26.47 -10.62 25.61
N GLN A 25 27.65 -11.16 25.27
CA GLN A 25 28.00 -11.37 23.86
C GLN A 25 26.97 -12.32 23.24
N GLY A 26 26.25 -11.86 22.23
CA GLY A 26 25.18 -12.63 21.59
C GLY A 26 23.76 -12.36 22.13
N TYR A 27 23.58 -11.52 23.16
CA TYR A 27 22.25 -11.11 23.59
C TYR A 27 21.58 -10.25 22.50
N VAL A 28 20.51 -10.78 21.90
CA VAL A 28 19.65 -10.08 20.95
C VAL A 28 18.27 -9.95 21.60
N VAL A 29 17.69 -8.75 21.58
CA VAL A 29 16.30 -8.55 22.00
C VAL A 29 15.42 -9.53 21.22
N GLN A 30 14.56 -10.26 21.92
CA GLN A 30 13.62 -11.20 21.28
C GLN A 30 12.72 -10.42 20.33
N LYS A 31 12.87 -10.67 19.03
CA LYS A 31 12.03 -10.09 18.00
C LYS A 31 10.83 -10.99 17.73
N GLN A 32 9.69 -10.39 17.45
CA GLN A 32 8.45 -11.10 17.21
C GLN A 32 7.87 -10.74 15.85
N VAL A 33 7.30 -11.74 15.19
CA VAL A 33 6.58 -11.61 13.93
C VAL A 33 5.19 -12.19 14.13
N LYS A 34 4.18 -11.63 13.46
CA LYS A 34 2.81 -12.14 13.50
C LYS A 34 2.45 -12.71 12.14
N ILE A 35 1.83 -13.89 12.13
CA ILE A 35 1.22 -14.47 10.93
C ILE A 35 -0.28 -14.65 11.16
N GLU A 36 -1.08 -14.17 10.21
CA GLU A 36 -2.54 -14.14 10.29
C GLU A 36 -3.20 -14.74 9.04
N GLY A 37 -4.42 -15.26 9.23
CA GLY A 37 -5.28 -15.73 8.16
C GLY A 37 -5.16 -17.23 7.90
N GLU A 38 -5.12 -17.63 6.64
CA GLU A 38 -5.22 -19.02 6.16
C GLU A 38 -3.88 -19.78 6.26
N VAL A 39 -3.42 -19.94 7.50
CA VAL A 39 -2.34 -20.84 7.90
C VAL A 39 -2.87 -21.83 8.93
N LEU A 40 -2.23 -22.99 9.13
CA LEU A 40 -2.72 -23.98 10.09
C LEU A 40 -2.73 -23.42 11.53
N TYR A 41 -1.68 -22.70 11.90
CA TYR A 41 -1.51 -22.13 13.23
C TYR A 41 -1.22 -20.61 13.12
N PRO A 42 -2.26 -19.76 13.03
CA PRO A 42 -2.07 -18.32 13.08
C PRO A 42 -1.66 -17.87 14.49
N GLY A 43 -0.79 -16.87 14.59
CA GLY A 43 -0.30 -16.40 15.88
C GLY A 43 0.96 -15.53 15.80
N THR A 44 1.53 -15.26 16.97
CA THR A 44 2.80 -14.54 17.10
C THR A 44 3.93 -15.55 17.31
N TYR A 45 5.02 -15.36 16.59
CA TYR A 45 6.19 -16.21 16.59
C TYR A 45 7.43 -15.41 16.95
N THR A 46 8.29 -15.97 17.80
CA THR A 46 9.61 -15.41 18.05
C THR A 46 10.53 -15.74 16.89
N ILE A 47 11.23 -14.72 16.39
CA ILE A 47 12.29 -14.84 15.39
C ILE A 47 13.49 -15.52 16.06
N LYS A 48 13.87 -16.69 15.57
CA LYS A 48 14.94 -17.55 16.11
C LYS A 48 16.32 -17.10 15.69
N SER A 49 16.45 -16.58 14.48
CA SER A 49 17.73 -16.22 13.87
C SER A 49 17.62 -15.00 12.98
N LYS A 50 18.75 -14.32 12.71
CA LYS A 50 18.77 -13.09 11.89
C LYS A 50 18.47 -13.34 10.41
N ASP A 51 18.58 -14.59 9.98
CA ASP A 51 18.38 -15.07 8.63
C ASP A 51 17.00 -15.73 8.43
N GLU A 52 16.12 -15.71 9.44
CA GLU A 52 14.77 -16.28 9.32
C GLU A 52 13.92 -15.51 8.30
N ARG A 53 13.24 -16.24 7.43
CA ARG A 53 12.48 -15.71 6.30
C ARG A 53 11.00 -16.00 6.38
N ILE A 54 10.24 -15.41 5.45
CA ILE A 54 8.80 -15.64 5.31
C ILE A 54 8.50 -17.13 5.13
N SER A 55 9.25 -17.82 4.29
CA SER A 55 9.08 -19.27 4.07
C SER A 55 9.25 -20.09 5.35
N ASP A 56 10.26 -19.79 6.17
CA ASP A 56 10.51 -20.45 7.45
C ASP A 56 9.35 -20.27 8.42
N LEU A 57 8.83 -19.04 8.52
CA LEU A 57 7.68 -18.74 9.37
C LEU A 57 6.43 -19.48 8.93
N VAL A 58 6.15 -19.52 7.63
CA VAL A 58 4.98 -20.24 7.09
C VAL A 58 5.09 -21.73 7.39
N ASN A 59 6.28 -22.32 7.24
CA ASN A 59 6.52 -23.71 7.59
C ASN A 59 6.30 -23.97 9.10
N ARG A 60 6.78 -23.06 9.96
CA ARG A 60 6.55 -23.12 11.42
C ARG A 60 5.09 -22.92 11.80
N ALA A 61 4.33 -22.19 11.00
CA ALA A 61 2.88 -22.05 11.15
C ALA A 61 2.10 -23.28 10.68
N GLY A 62 2.80 -24.38 10.35
CA GLY A 62 2.22 -25.63 9.85
C GLY A 62 1.91 -25.61 8.35
N GLY A 63 2.34 -24.58 7.63
CA GLY A 63 1.98 -24.38 6.23
C GLY A 63 0.64 -23.67 6.06
N LEU A 64 0.18 -23.62 4.80
CA LEU A 64 -1.04 -22.95 4.39
C LEU A 64 -2.25 -23.90 4.47
N THR A 65 -3.43 -23.33 4.71
CA THR A 65 -4.68 -24.10 4.56
C THR A 65 -5.03 -24.29 3.08
N ALA A 66 -5.95 -25.21 2.77
CA ALA A 66 -6.46 -25.40 1.41
C ALA A 66 -7.24 -24.20 0.84
N LEU A 67 -7.63 -23.23 1.69
CA LEU A 67 -8.38 -22.03 1.30
C LEU A 67 -7.47 -20.80 1.20
N ALA A 68 -6.17 -20.95 1.44
CA ALA A 68 -5.21 -19.87 1.41
C ALA A 68 -5.08 -19.25 0.03
N TYR A 69 -5.09 -17.93 -0.02
CA TYR A 69 -4.83 -17.18 -1.23
C TYR A 69 -3.43 -16.59 -1.21
N THR A 70 -2.48 -17.34 -1.75
CA THR A 70 -1.05 -16.99 -1.81
C THR A 70 -0.80 -15.70 -2.60
N ASP A 71 -1.50 -15.51 -3.71
CA ASP A 71 -1.47 -14.29 -4.53
C ASP A 71 -2.00 -13.05 -3.79
N GLY A 72 -2.79 -13.26 -2.73
CA GLY A 72 -3.32 -12.22 -1.85
C GLY A 72 -2.46 -11.95 -0.62
N ALA A 73 -1.35 -12.67 -0.45
CA ALA A 73 -0.50 -12.53 0.72
C ALA A 73 0.16 -11.14 0.76
N SER A 74 0.29 -10.61 1.96
CA SER A 74 0.85 -9.27 2.17
C SER A 74 1.67 -9.18 3.45
N LEU A 75 2.66 -8.31 3.44
CA LEU A 75 3.54 -8.01 4.56
C LEU A 75 3.33 -6.56 4.99
N LYS A 76 3.00 -6.37 6.26
CA LYS A 76 3.05 -5.06 6.90
C LYS A 76 4.30 -5.01 7.78
N ARG A 77 5.25 -4.17 7.40
CA ARG A 77 6.46 -3.91 8.18
C ARG A 77 6.27 -2.60 8.94
N PRO A 78 6.15 -2.61 10.28
CA PRO A 78 6.11 -1.37 11.03
C PRO A 78 7.41 -0.60 10.77
N GLY A 79 7.29 0.69 10.46
CA GLY A 79 8.47 1.53 10.26
C GLY A 79 9.39 1.50 11.49
N ARG A 80 10.69 1.73 11.26
CA ARG A 80 11.78 1.66 12.26
C ARG A 80 11.56 2.41 13.58
N LEU A 81 10.56 3.28 13.65
CA LEU A 81 10.22 4.10 14.82
C LEU A 81 9.50 3.29 15.91
N ASN A 82 8.77 2.23 15.56
CA ASN A 82 8.02 1.44 16.54
C ASN A 82 8.93 0.60 17.46
N MET A 83 10.18 0.36 17.05
CA MET A 83 11.20 -0.42 17.78
C MET A 83 12.05 0.40 18.77
N ILE A 84 11.84 1.72 18.89
CA ILE A 84 12.61 2.57 19.80
C ILE A 84 12.01 2.50 21.21
N SER A 85 12.88 2.31 22.21
CA SER A 85 12.53 2.25 23.64
C SER A 85 11.69 3.47 24.07
N GLN A 86 10.67 3.24 24.91
CA GLN A 86 9.67 4.22 25.39
C GLN A 86 10.28 5.61 25.71
N ASN A 87 11.48 5.67 26.27
CA ASN A 87 12.11 6.90 26.76
C ASN A 87 12.74 7.79 25.67
N GLN A 88 12.86 7.31 24.43
CA GLN A 88 13.38 8.09 23.29
C GLN A 88 12.30 8.39 22.24
N ARG A 89 11.05 7.97 22.52
CA ARG A 89 9.91 8.11 21.61
C ARG A 89 9.51 9.56 21.41
N ASP A 90 9.41 10.36 22.46
CA ASP A 90 8.68 11.62 22.35
C ASP A 90 9.34 12.65 21.43
N SER A 91 10.67 12.76 21.37
CA SER A 91 11.33 13.78 20.54
C SER A 91 11.53 13.36 19.08
N LEU A 92 11.81 12.08 18.81
CA LEU A 92 12.03 11.55 17.46
C LEU A 92 10.71 11.17 16.76
N GLN A 93 9.75 10.63 17.50
CA GLN A 93 8.42 10.33 16.98
C GLN A 93 7.73 11.62 16.52
N ILE A 94 7.83 12.71 17.29
CA ILE A 94 7.24 14.00 16.87
C ILE A 94 7.88 14.53 15.59
N ALA A 95 9.21 14.42 15.44
CA ALA A 95 9.91 14.90 14.23
C ALA A 95 9.58 14.05 12.99
N PHE A 96 9.60 12.73 13.11
CA PHE A 96 9.31 11.82 11.99
C PHE A 96 7.82 11.72 11.67
N ASP A 97 6.93 11.79 12.67
CA ASP A 97 5.49 11.87 12.43
C ASP A 97 5.14 13.22 11.81
N LYS A 98 5.85 14.30 12.17
CA LYS A 98 5.73 15.60 11.51
C LYS A 98 6.20 15.51 10.06
N GLU A 99 7.36 14.93 9.79
CA GLU A 99 7.87 14.76 8.42
C GLU A 99 6.96 13.83 7.59
N ARG A 100 6.47 12.72 8.14
CA ARG A 100 5.49 11.85 7.47
C ARG A 100 4.16 12.53 7.25
N LYS A 101 3.64 13.27 8.22
CA LYS A 101 2.42 14.06 8.05
C LYS A 101 2.64 15.15 7.02
N GLU A 102 3.82 15.75 6.95
CA GLU A 102 4.18 16.77 5.96
C GLU A 102 4.35 16.16 4.56
N GLU A 103 4.95 14.98 4.42
CA GLU A 103 5.03 14.24 3.16
C GLU A 103 3.64 13.76 2.72
N GLU A 104 2.82 13.27 3.63
CA GLU A 104 1.47 12.83 3.36
C GLU A 104 0.58 14.04 3.02
N GLN A 105 0.71 15.16 3.74
CA GLN A 105 0.07 16.42 3.40
C GLN A 105 0.59 16.96 2.07
N ALA A 106 1.87 16.83 1.73
CA ALA A 106 2.44 17.27 0.46
C ALA A 106 1.98 16.36 -0.68
N ARG A 107 1.83 15.06 -0.46
CA ARG A 107 1.21 14.12 -1.42
C ARG A 107 -0.25 14.46 -1.61
N ILE A 108 -1.02 14.63 -0.53
CA ILE A 108 -2.43 15.04 -0.58
C ILE A 108 -2.55 16.40 -1.26
N MET A 109 -1.66 17.35 -0.98
CA MET A 109 -1.63 18.69 -1.56
C MET A 109 -1.22 18.66 -3.03
N ASN A 110 -0.27 17.80 -3.45
CA ASN A 110 0.08 17.60 -4.85
C ASN A 110 -1.05 16.90 -5.61
N LEU A 111 -1.71 15.91 -5.00
CA LEU A 111 -2.96 15.33 -5.50
C LEU A 111 -4.07 16.39 -5.60
N GLN A 112 -4.21 17.27 -4.60
CA GLN A 112 -5.16 18.39 -4.59
C GLN A 112 -4.86 19.45 -5.65
N ARG A 113 -3.57 19.76 -5.88
CA ARG A 113 -3.10 20.68 -6.92
C ARG A 113 -3.38 20.12 -8.32
N ILE A 114 -3.23 18.80 -8.51
CA ILE A 114 -3.66 18.12 -9.73
C ILE A 114 -5.20 18.18 -9.90
N THR A 115 -5.95 18.33 -8.80
CA THR A 115 -7.42 18.43 -8.80
C THR A 115 -7.95 19.86 -8.58
N GLN A 116 -7.20 20.92 -8.90
CA GLN A 116 -7.60 22.34 -8.73
C GLN A 116 -8.78 22.82 -9.61
N ALA A 117 -9.78 21.98 -9.87
CA ALA A 117 -11.11 22.41 -10.26
C ALA A 117 -12.08 21.89 -9.17
N GLY A 118 -12.58 22.82 -8.37
CA GLY A 118 -13.19 22.60 -7.05
C GLY A 118 -14.07 21.36 -6.90
N VAL A 119 -13.70 20.47 -5.98
CA VAL A 119 -14.55 19.39 -5.46
C VAL A 119 -14.19 19.10 -4.00
N ASP A 120 -15.21 18.83 -3.19
CA ASP A 120 -15.16 18.49 -1.76
C ASP A 120 -14.06 17.49 -1.37
N THR A 121 -13.18 17.95 -0.48
CA THR A 121 -11.96 17.29 -0.02
C THR A 121 -12.20 16.13 0.95
N THR A 122 -13.40 16.00 1.50
CA THR A 122 -13.76 15.05 2.58
C THR A 122 -14.00 13.62 2.10
N SER A 123 -14.50 13.44 0.87
CA SER A 123 -14.75 12.10 0.31
C SER A 123 -13.48 11.48 -0.30
N PHE A 124 -12.61 12.31 -0.86
CA PHE A 124 -11.36 11.87 -1.49
C PHE A 124 -10.26 11.55 -0.47
N SER A 125 -10.15 12.30 0.63
CA SER A 125 -9.18 12.01 1.70
C SER A 125 -9.43 10.65 2.35
N LYS A 126 -10.70 10.27 2.56
CA LYS A 126 -11.10 8.96 3.07
C LYS A 126 -10.77 7.83 2.10
N GLN A 127 -10.85 8.07 0.79
CA GLN A 127 -10.49 7.09 -0.26
C GLN A 127 -8.98 7.01 -0.52
N ALA A 128 -8.23 8.11 -0.37
CA ALA A 128 -6.77 8.12 -0.45
C ALA A 128 -6.13 7.40 0.75
N GLN A 129 -6.68 7.55 1.95
CA GLN A 129 -6.26 6.79 3.14
C GLN A 129 -6.49 5.27 2.99
N ILE A 130 -7.51 4.84 2.23
CA ILE A 130 -7.75 3.42 1.90
C ILE A 130 -6.70 2.86 0.92
N ILE A 131 -6.03 3.74 0.16
CA ILE A 131 -4.97 3.40 -0.80
C ILE A 131 -3.59 3.39 -0.12
N ALA A 132 -3.39 4.19 0.94
CA ALA A 132 -2.18 4.19 1.77
C ALA A 132 -2.17 3.02 2.76
N SER A 133 -2.33 1.79 2.26
CA SER A 133 -2.10 0.60 3.07
C SER A 133 -0.59 0.42 3.22
N ASP A 134 -0.05 0.42 4.43
CA ASP A 134 1.34 0.03 4.75
C ASP A 134 1.67 -1.44 4.38
N MET A 135 0.76 -2.11 3.69
CA MET A 135 0.88 -3.50 3.30
C MET A 135 1.56 -3.58 1.94
N VAL A 136 2.69 -4.25 1.90
CA VAL A 136 3.41 -4.59 0.69
C VAL A 136 2.94 -5.97 0.25
N GLY A 137 2.40 -6.08 -0.95
CA GLY A 137 2.03 -7.38 -1.51
C GLY A 137 3.26 -8.25 -1.71
N ILE A 138 3.19 -9.50 -1.24
CA ILE A 138 4.27 -10.50 -1.39
C ILE A 138 3.81 -11.62 -2.31
N ASP A 139 4.75 -12.18 -3.06
CA ASP A 139 4.47 -13.33 -3.92
C ASP A 139 4.73 -14.62 -3.15
N LEU A 140 3.77 -14.99 -2.31
CA LEU A 140 3.92 -16.14 -1.42
C LEU A 140 4.04 -17.46 -2.19
N THR A 141 3.43 -17.57 -3.37
CA THR A 141 3.56 -18.73 -4.25
C THR A 141 5.03 -18.97 -4.60
N ASN A 142 5.69 -17.95 -5.16
CA ASN A 142 7.10 -18.05 -5.55
C ASN A 142 8.05 -18.21 -4.35
N ILE A 143 7.71 -17.63 -3.19
CA ILE A 143 8.49 -17.78 -1.95
C ILE A 143 8.52 -19.24 -1.48
N LEU A 144 7.37 -19.92 -1.52
CA LEU A 144 7.26 -21.31 -1.07
C LEU A 144 7.83 -22.31 -2.07
N GLU A 145 7.71 -22.03 -3.38
CA GLU A 145 8.32 -22.86 -4.43
C GLU A 145 9.84 -22.71 -4.51
N SER A 146 10.39 -21.58 -4.08
CA SER A 146 11.82 -21.31 -4.10
C SER A 146 12.32 -20.56 -2.84
N PRO A 147 12.35 -21.23 -1.68
CA PRO A 147 12.81 -20.65 -0.43
C PRO A 147 14.24 -20.09 -0.52
N GLY A 148 14.52 -19.02 0.24
CA GLY A 148 15.86 -18.43 0.34
C GLY A 148 16.28 -17.50 -0.80
N LYS A 149 15.48 -17.38 -1.88
CA LYS A 149 15.74 -16.42 -2.98
C LYS A 149 15.45 -14.98 -2.57
N ARG A 150 15.76 -14.01 -3.46
CA ARG A 150 15.58 -12.57 -3.20
C ARG A 150 14.15 -12.16 -2.84
N ASN A 151 13.15 -12.89 -3.33
CA ASN A 151 11.73 -12.60 -3.05
C ASN A 151 11.28 -13.12 -1.68
N ASP A 152 12.02 -14.06 -1.08
CA ASP A 152 11.75 -14.58 0.26
C ASP A 152 12.39 -13.66 1.29
N LEU A 153 11.66 -12.63 1.68
CA LEU A 153 12.18 -11.54 2.51
C LEU A 153 12.59 -12.04 3.90
N LEU A 154 13.65 -11.44 4.43
CA LEU A 154 14.04 -11.60 5.83
C LEU A 154 12.98 -10.97 6.74
N LEU A 155 12.69 -11.64 7.85
CA LEU A 155 11.76 -11.16 8.84
C LEU A 155 12.39 -10.11 9.73
N GLU A 156 11.61 -9.06 10.01
CA GLU A 156 11.96 -8.01 10.94
C GLU A 156 10.99 -8.02 12.13
N ASP A 157 11.40 -7.35 13.22
CA ASP A 157 10.57 -7.25 14.41
C ASP A 157 9.29 -6.45 14.11
N GLY A 158 8.18 -6.98 14.58
CA GLY A 158 6.85 -6.40 14.38
C GLY A 158 6.26 -6.65 12.98
N ASP A 159 6.94 -7.39 12.10
CA ASP A 159 6.37 -7.79 10.81
C ASP A 159 5.03 -8.51 11.02
N VAL A 160 4.05 -8.18 10.18
CA VAL A 160 2.75 -8.86 10.14
C VAL A 160 2.53 -9.41 8.74
N ILE A 161 2.54 -10.74 8.63
CA ILE A 161 2.26 -11.46 7.39
C ILE A 161 0.79 -11.87 7.41
N LYS A 162 0.06 -11.44 6.39
CA LYS A 162 -1.36 -11.76 6.25
C LYS A 162 -1.57 -12.63 5.02
N VAL A 163 -2.12 -13.81 5.23
CA VAL A 163 -2.52 -14.75 4.18
C VAL A 163 -4.05 -14.77 4.13
N PRO A 164 -4.71 -14.04 3.21
CA PRO A 164 -6.16 -14.02 3.18
C PRO A 164 -6.73 -15.33 2.62
N LYS A 165 -8.03 -15.50 2.82
CA LYS A 165 -8.82 -16.55 2.17
C LYS A 165 -9.04 -16.26 0.70
N GLN A 166 -9.05 -17.31 -0.12
CA GLN A 166 -9.37 -17.22 -1.54
C GLN A 166 -10.87 -16.97 -1.73
N LEU A 167 -11.21 -15.70 -1.95
CA LEU A 167 -12.56 -15.29 -2.29
C LEU A 167 -12.89 -15.69 -3.72
N GLN A 168 -14.07 -16.24 -3.93
CA GLN A 168 -14.58 -16.63 -5.26
C GLN A 168 -15.36 -15.50 -5.95
N THR A 169 -15.22 -14.27 -5.46
CA THR A 169 -15.98 -13.10 -5.92
C THR A 169 -15.06 -11.93 -6.21
N VAL A 170 -15.54 -11.02 -7.05
CA VAL A 170 -14.97 -9.71 -7.34
C VAL A 170 -15.99 -8.67 -6.88
N ARG A 171 -15.55 -7.69 -6.10
CA ARG A 171 -16.40 -6.58 -5.69
C ARG A 171 -16.37 -5.50 -6.75
N VAL A 172 -17.52 -4.95 -7.11
CA VAL A 172 -17.62 -3.79 -8.01
C VAL A 172 -18.27 -2.65 -7.23
N SER A 173 -17.55 -1.52 -7.12
CA SER A 173 -17.96 -0.37 -6.31
C SER A 173 -17.72 0.97 -7.03
N GLY A 174 -18.35 2.03 -6.52
CA GLY A 174 -18.29 3.38 -7.08
C GLY A 174 -19.36 3.66 -8.14
N GLU A 175 -18.99 4.41 -9.18
CA GLU A 175 -19.88 4.89 -10.25
C GLU A 175 -20.27 3.81 -11.28
N VAL A 176 -21.01 2.82 -10.80
CA VAL A 176 -21.71 1.81 -11.58
C VAL A 176 -23.20 1.83 -11.26
N LEU A 177 -24.06 1.28 -12.14
CA LEU A 177 -25.51 1.32 -11.93
C LEU A 177 -25.94 0.55 -10.67
N ASN A 178 -25.30 -0.59 -10.39
CA ASN A 178 -25.61 -1.42 -9.23
C ASN A 178 -24.33 -2.00 -8.60
N PRO A 179 -23.73 -1.33 -7.60
CA PRO A 179 -22.58 -1.84 -6.87
C PRO A 179 -22.89 -3.19 -6.18
N ASN A 180 -22.15 -4.25 -6.55
CA ASN A 180 -22.40 -5.61 -6.06
C ASN A 180 -21.12 -6.49 -6.05
N ASN A 181 -21.26 -7.69 -5.48
CA ASN A 181 -20.23 -8.73 -5.56
C ASN A 181 -20.61 -9.73 -6.67
N ILE A 182 -19.69 -10.00 -7.58
CA ILE A 182 -19.91 -10.87 -8.74
C ILE A 182 -18.99 -12.08 -8.63
N VAL A 183 -19.52 -13.27 -8.92
CA VAL A 183 -18.71 -14.50 -8.94
C VAL A 183 -17.57 -14.36 -9.95
N TYR A 184 -16.35 -14.62 -9.47
CA TYR A 184 -15.15 -14.62 -10.29
C TYR A 184 -15.22 -15.78 -11.30
N LYS A 185 -14.92 -15.47 -12.56
CA LYS A 185 -14.70 -16.50 -13.59
C LYS A 185 -13.39 -16.22 -14.32
N ASN A 186 -12.58 -17.26 -14.48
CA ASN A 186 -11.34 -17.15 -15.23
C ASN A 186 -11.63 -16.69 -16.68
N GLY A 187 -10.75 -15.86 -17.23
CA GLY A 187 -10.91 -15.26 -18.56
C GLY A 187 -11.86 -14.06 -18.65
N LYS A 188 -12.68 -13.75 -17.63
CA LYS A 188 -13.47 -12.51 -17.63
C LYS A 188 -12.58 -11.29 -17.38
N GLY A 189 -12.69 -10.30 -18.26
CA GLY A 189 -12.01 -9.02 -18.13
C GLY A 189 -12.80 -8.01 -17.30
N PHE A 190 -12.15 -6.89 -16.97
CA PHE A 190 -12.73 -5.77 -16.23
C PHE A 190 -14.13 -5.37 -16.72
N LYS A 191 -14.29 -5.21 -18.05
CA LYS A 191 -15.56 -4.80 -18.66
C LYS A 191 -16.70 -5.78 -18.38
N ASN A 192 -16.44 -7.09 -18.34
CA ASN A 192 -17.47 -8.09 -18.06
C ASN A 192 -18.05 -7.92 -16.64
N TYR A 193 -17.21 -7.56 -15.66
CA TYR A 193 -17.65 -7.30 -14.29
C TYR A 193 -18.42 -5.98 -14.20
N ILE A 194 -17.96 -4.93 -14.90
CA ILE A 194 -18.73 -3.68 -14.98
C ILE A 194 -20.11 -3.91 -15.61
N SER A 195 -20.20 -4.69 -16.69
CA SER A 195 -21.50 -5.05 -17.29
C SER A 195 -22.37 -5.84 -16.32
N GLY A 196 -21.79 -6.73 -15.49
CA GLY A 196 -22.53 -7.43 -14.44
C GLY A 196 -23.03 -6.53 -13.30
N ALA A 197 -22.46 -5.34 -13.15
CA ALA A 197 -22.95 -4.27 -12.28
C ALA A 197 -23.91 -3.29 -12.99
N GLY A 198 -24.41 -3.65 -14.18
CA GLY A 198 -25.31 -2.83 -15.00
C GLY A 198 -24.60 -1.79 -15.88
N GLY A 199 -23.27 -1.74 -15.86
CA GLY A 199 -22.50 -0.75 -16.59
C GLY A 199 -22.14 0.47 -15.74
N PHE A 200 -21.48 1.43 -16.38
CA PHE A 200 -21.07 2.69 -15.75
C PHE A 200 -22.23 3.68 -15.64
N THR A 201 -22.24 4.51 -14.59
CA THR A 201 -23.13 5.69 -14.54
C THR A 201 -22.68 6.78 -15.54
N ALA A 202 -23.53 7.78 -15.76
CA ALA A 202 -23.20 8.96 -16.56
C ALA A 202 -22.01 9.76 -15.99
N ASN A 203 -21.86 9.73 -14.67
CA ASN A 203 -20.84 10.47 -13.93
C ASN A 203 -19.55 9.67 -13.74
N ALA A 204 -19.44 8.45 -14.29
CA ALA A 204 -18.25 7.63 -14.14
C ALA A 204 -17.02 8.22 -14.85
N LEU A 205 -15.88 8.25 -14.14
CA LEU A 205 -14.58 8.55 -14.70
C LEU A 205 -13.88 7.25 -15.14
N LYS A 206 -14.36 6.68 -16.24
CA LYS A 206 -13.96 5.36 -16.77
C LYS A 206 -12.45 5.19 -16.99
N GLY A 207 -11.75 6.27 -17.35
CA GLY A 207 -10.29 6.28 -17.59
C GLY A 207 -9.44 6.33 -16.33
N ARG A 208 -10.05 6.49 -15.15
CA ARG A 208 -9.37 6.48 -13.84
C ARG A 208 -9.90 5.38 -12.92
N ALA A 209 -10.70 4.45 -13.45
CA ALA A 209 -11.09 3.26 -12.70
C ALA A 209 -9.84 2.44 -12.35
N TYR A 210 -9.86 1.77 -11.21
CA TYR A 210 -8.73 0.99 -10.73
C TYR A 210 -9.20 -0.28 -10.03
N VAL A 211 -8.27 -1.21 -9.86
CA VAL A 211 -8.49 -2.50 -9.21
C VAL A 211 -7.59 -2.56 -7.99
N LYS A 212 -8.18 -2.79 -6.82
CA LYS A 212 -7.48 -3.11 -5.57
C LYS A 212 -7.44 -4.62 -5.41
N TYR A 213 -6.26 -5.20 -5.31
CA TYR A 213 -6.07 -6.64 -5.14
C TYR A 213 -6.00 -7.03 -3.66
N ALA A 214 -6.16 -8.34 -3.38
CA ALA A 214 -6.18 -8.86 -2.02
C ALA A 214 -4.87 -8.62 -1.24
N ASN A 215 -3.73 -8.58 -1.94
CA ASN A 215 -2.42 -8.28 -1.38
C ASN A 215 -2.19 -6.78 -1.11
N GLY A 216 -3.18 -5.93 -1.38
CA GLY A 216 -3.13 -4.48 -1.18
C GLY A 216 -2.59 -3.69 -2.37
N SER A 217 -2.07 -4.34 -3.41
CA SER A 217 -1.62 -3.63 -4.61
C SER A 217 -2.80 -3.02 -5.37
N VAL A 218 -2.51 -1.95 -6.13
CA VAL A 218 -3.52 -1.22 -6.91
C VAL A 218 -3.03 -1.05 -8.33
N GLU A 219 -3.88 -1.39 -9.31
CA GLU A 219 -3.63 -1.14 -10.72
C GLU A 219 -4.71 -0.25 -11.32
N GLY A 220 -4.29 0.84 -11.98
CA GLY A 220 -5.19 1.78 -12.64
C GLY A 220 -5.41 1.44 -14.12
N ALA A 221 -6.59 1.79 -14.63
CA ALA A 221 -6.83 1.83 -16.06
C ALA A 221 -5.89 2.83 -16.74
N LYS A 222 -5.35 2.43 -17.90
CA LYS A 222 -4.52 3.27 -18.76
C LYS A 222 -5.35 3.70 -19.96
N SER A 223 -5.36 4.99 -20.26
CA SER A 223 -6.04 5.52 -21.44
C SER A 223 -4.98 5.93 -22.47
N PHE A 224 -5.10 5.43 -23.69
CA PHE A 224 -4.30 5.89 -24.83
C PHE A 224 -5.23 6.24 -25.98
N LEU A 225 -5.15 7.48 -26.45
CA LEU A 225 -6.06 8.01 -27.46
C LEU A 225 -7.53 7.78 -27.03
N PHE A 226 -8.35 7.17 -27.89
CA PHE A 226 -9.75 6.82 -27.67
C PHE A 226 -9.94 5.44 -26.99
N PHE A 227 -8.86 4.75 -26.60
CA PHE A 227 -8.92 3.39 -26.07
C PHE A 227 -8.52 3.32 -24.59
N ASN A 228 -9.33 2.62 -23.80
CA ASN A 228 -9.05 2.32 -22.40
C ASN A 228 -8.56 0.89 -22.26
N ASN A 229 -7.34 0.72 -21.76
CA ASN A 229 -6.80 -0.56 -21.34
C ASN A 229 -7.02 -0.75 -19.84
N TYR A 230 -7.68 -1.84 -19.47
CA TYR A 230 -8.05 -2.12 -18.08
C TYR A 230 -7.16 -3.22 -17.49
N PRO A 231 -6.90 -3.19 -16.17
CA PRO A 231 -6.16 -4.24 -15.47
C PRO A 231 -6.85 -5.61 -15.57
N LYS A 232 -6.07 -6.67 -15.36
CA LYS A 232 -6.60 -8.03 -15.25
C LYS A 232 -7.30 -8.20 -13.91
N ILE A 233 -8.37 -9.00 -13.86
CA ILE A 233 -9.11 -9.22 -12.62
C ILE A 233 -8.67 -10.55 -12.01
N LYS A 234 -8.39 -10.52 -10.70
CA LYS A 234 -8.06 -11.68 -9.87
C LYS A 234 -9.18 -11.96 -8.86
N PRO A 235 -9.25 -13.19 -8.30
CA PRO A 235 -10.15 -13.52 -7.20
C PRO A 235 -9.96 -12.55 -6.01
N GLY A 236 -11.07 -12.15 -5.38
CA GLY A 236 -11.07 -11.24 -4.24
C GLY A 236 -10.71 -9.78 -4.55
N ALA A 237 -10.51 -9.42 -5.82
CA ALA A 237 -10.24 -8.05 -6.21
C ALA A 237 -11.48 -7.15 -6.04
N GLU A 238 -11.23 -5.87 -5.80
CA GLU A 238 -12.24 -4.81 -5.80
C GLU A 238 -12.00 -3.86 -6.98
N ILE A 239 -12.97 -3.78 -7.88
CA ILE A 239 -13.02 -2.80 -8.96
C ILE A 239 -13.68 -1.54 -8.42
N LEU A 240 -12.96 -0.43 -8.41
CA LEU A 240 -13.48 0.87 -8.00
C LEU A 240 -13.56 1.82 -9.20
N VAL A 241 -14.76 2.37 -9.41
CA VAL A 241 -15.01 3.37 -10.44
C VAL A 241 -15.21 4.74 -9.79
N PRO A 242 -14.29 5.70 -9.97
CA PRO A 242 -14.43 7.03 -9.39
C PRO A 242 -15.45 7.89 -10.15
N LYS A 243 -15.97 8.90 -9.46
CA LYS A 243 -16.79 9.97 -10.05
C LYS A 243 -15.94 10.96 -10.84
N ARG A 244 -16.49 11.45 -11.95
CA ARG A 244 -15.93 12.51 -12.76
C ARG A 244 -16.04 13.82 -11.99
N ALA A 245 -14.92 14.53 -11.88
CA ALA A 245 -14.92 15.89 -11.35
C ALA A 245 -15.78 16.78 -12.26
N GLU A 246 -16.64 17.59 -11.64
CA GLU A 246 -17.38 18.61 -12.34
C GLU A 246 -16.38 19.65 -12.86
N ARG A 247 -16.39 19.89 -14.17
CA ARG A 247 -15.53 20.90 -14.80
C ARG A 247 -16.42 21.99 -15.35
N GLU A 248 -16.04 23.24 -15.09
CA GLU A 248 -16.65 24.38 -15.75
C GLU A 248 -16.45 24.23 -17.28
N ARG A 249 -17.53 24.43 -18.03
CA ARG A 249 -17.47 24.38 -19.49
C ARG A 249 -16.74 25.63 -19.97
N ILE A 250 -15.71 25.45 -20.79
CA ILE A 250 -15.00 26.56 -21.45
C ILE A 250 -16.05 27.39 -22.20
N SER A 251 -16.13 28.69 -21.92
CA SER A 251 -17.08 29.57 -22.58
C SER A 251 -16.80 29.68 -24.08
N ALA A 252 -17.81 30.00 -24.88
CA ALA A 252 -17.65 30.21 -26.32
C ALA A 252 -16.59 31.29 -26.63
N GLN A 253 -16.51 32.33 -25.79
CA GLN A 253 -15.52 33.40 -25.88
C GLN A 253 -14.09 32.88 -25.68
N ALA A 254 -13.88 32.01 -24.69
CA ALA A 254 -12.57 31.40 -24.44
C ALA A 254 -12.15 30.47 -25.58
N TRP A 255 -13.09 29.73 -26.18
CA TRP A 255 -12.82 28.91 -27.36
C TRP A 255 -12.42 29.74 -28.58
N ILE A 256 -13.11 30.85 -28.84
CA ILE A 256 -12.76 31.78 -29.92
C ILE A 256 -11.35 32.34 -29.70
N GLY A 257 -11.02 32.75 -28.46
CA GLY A 257 -9.68 33.27 -28.12
C GLY A 257 -8.55 32.26 -28.34
N ILE A 258 -8.76 30.99 -27.99
CA ILE A 258 -7.79 29.91 -28.26
C ILE A 258 -7.64 29.70 -29.79
N GLY A 259 -8.76 29.72 -30.53
CA GLY A 259 -8.77 29.56 -31.98
C GLY A 259 -7.98 30.64 -32.72
N THR A 260 -8.19 31.92 -32.36
CA THR A 260 -7.41 33.03 -32.92
C THR A 260 -5.94 32.96 -32.55
N GLY A 261 -5.60 32.59 -31.31
CA GLY A 261 -4.21 32.41 -30.89
C GLY A 261 -3.46 31.34 -31.71
N LEU A 262 -4.08 30.18 -31.91
CA LEU A 262 -3.52 29.09 -32.73
C LEU A 262 -3.44 29.46 -34.22
N ALA A 263 -4.44 30.14 -34.76
CA ALA A 263 -4.42 30.61 -36.14
C ALA A 263 -3.28 31.62 -36.39
N SER A 264 -3.05 32.53 -35.45
CA SER A 264 -1.93 33.49 -35.51
C SER A 264 -0.57 32.79 -35.46
N LEU A 265 -0.40 31.80 -34.56
CA LEU A 265 0.82 30.98 -34.53
C LEU A 265 1.03 30.21 -35.84
N GLY A 266 -0.04 29.64 -36.40
CA GLY A 266 0.00 28.97 -37.70
C GLY A 266 0.38 29.93 -38.83
N ALA A 267 -0.18 31.15 -38.84
CA ALA A 267 0.14 32.17 -39.83
C ALA A 267 1.61 32.61 -39.77
N ILE A 268 2.18 32.74 -38.58
CA ILE A 268 3.62 33.03 -38.38
C ILE A 268 4.48 31.89 -38.92
N ILE A 269 4.12 30.63 -38.62
CA ILE A 269 4.87 29.46 -39.12
C ILE A 269 4.81 29.40 -40.66
N VAL A 270 3.63 29.60 -41.24
CA VAL A 270 3.45 29.63 -42.71
C VAL A 270 4.19 30.79 -43.36
N SER A 271 4.29 31.95 -42.70
CA SER A 271 5.06 33.08 -43.22
C SER A 271 6.58 32.89 -43.12
N LEU A 272 7.06 32.10 -42.16
CA LEU A 272 8.49 31.76 -42.02
C LEU A 272 8.95 30.64 -42.98
N LEU A 273 8.01 29.85 -43.49
CA LEU A 273 8.27 28.76 -44.46
C LEU A 273 8.13 29.21 -45.93
N ARG A 274 7.82 30.49 -46.18
CA ARG A 274 7.68 31.10 -47.51
C ARG A 274 8.88 31.95 -47.87
#